data_AF-W0AFG2-F1
#
_entry.id   AF-W0AFG2-F1
#
_cell.length_a   1.000
_cell.length_b   1.000
_cell.length_c   1.000
_cell.angle_alpha   90.00
_cell.angle_beta   90.00
_cell.angle_gamma   90.00
#
_symmetry.space_group_name_H-M   'P 1'
#
loop_
_entity.id
_entity.type
_entity.pdbx_description
1 polymer ?
#
loop_
_entity_poly.entity_id
_entity_poly.type
_entity_poly.pdbx_seq_one_letter_code
_entity_poly.pdbx_strand_id
1 'polypeptide(L)'
;MIPASDWVGIRTILFRQPTRKQSILNPLWGRLIYWGEISTAQRRTIATGPMIILEAVDEDMTMRWSSALDPDSHEQLDRLRADGHAIDFDGRSHRITVTPASARNTQLYRTLPHEIGHWFDWLEKVEGPGARGEPFDALMDRYFARPKAEREAFAHRYADDIYKSLFARDSIPFEQGFNNPTERSAL
;
A
#
# COMPACT_ATOMS: atom_id res chain seq x y z
N MET A 1 1.53 -14.15 -10.66
CA MET A 1 1.40 -13.98 -9.20
C MET A 1 2.69 -13.42 -8.64
N ILE A 2 2.63 -12.64 -7.56
CA ILE A 2 3.83 -12.17 -6.83
C ILE A 2 4.54 -13.40 -6.23
N PRO A 3 5.87 -13.55 -6.38
CA PRO A 3 6.59 -14.68 -5.82
C PRO A 3 6.40 -14.79 -4.30
N ALA A 4 6.19 -16.02 -3.81
CA ALA A 4 5.98 -16.27 -2.38
C ALA A 4 7.20 -15.91 -1.51
N SER A 5 8.40 -15.97 -2.09
CA SER A 5 9.63 -15.52 -1.46
C SER A 5 9.58 -14.05 -1.05
N ASP A 6 8.86 -13.22 -1.79
CA ASP A 6 8.98 -11.77 -1.69
C ASP A 6 8.16 -11.21 -0.52
N TRP A 7 7.20 -12.01 -0.02
CA TRP A 7 6.36 -11.68 1.13
C TRP A 7 6.46 -12.71 2.26
N VAL A 8 7.49 -13.58 2.22
CA VAL A 8 7.69 -14.58 3.28
C VAL A 8 7.77 -13.90 4.65
N GLY A 9 7.06 -14.43 5.64
CA GLY A 9 6.97 -13.83 6.98
C GLY A 9 5.77 -12.93 7.18
N ILE A 10 5.25 -12.26 6.14
CA ILE A 10 3.97 -11.55 6.23
C ILE A 10 2.85 -12.59 6.28
N ARG A 11 2.18 -12.66 7.43
CA ARG A 11 1.05 -13.58 7.65
C ARG A 11 -0.28 -12.86 7.81
N THR A 12 -0.27 -11.53 7.82
CA THR A 12 -1.44 -10.73 8.13
C THR A 12 -1.56 -9.56 7.17
N ILE A 13 -2.69 -9.50 6.48
CA ILE A 13 -3.17 -8.32 5.78
C ILE A 13 -4.41 -7.84 6.54
N LEU A 14 -4.35 -6.63 7.07
CA LEU A 14 -5.43 -6.02 7.83
C LEU A 14 -6.15 -4.99 6.96
N PHE A 15 -7.43 -5.22 6.69
CA PHE A 15 -8.31 -4.21 6.13
C PHE A 15 -8.82 -3.32 7.26
N ARG A 16 -8.46 -2.04 7.23
CA ARG A 16 -8.83 -1.09 8.27
C ARG A 16 -9.71 0.00 7.68
N GLN A 17 -10.81 0.32 8.37
CA GLN A 17 -11.55 1.54 8.09
C GLN A 17 -10.92 2.71 8.86
N PRO A 18 -10.36 3.72 8.19
CA PRO A 18 -9.82 4.89 8.87
C PRO A 18 -10.98 5.70 9.50
N THR A 19 -10.69 6.37 10.62
CA THR A 19 -11.65 7.35 11.15
C THR A 19 -11.71 8.57 10.22
N ARG A 20 -12.84 9.28 10.20
CA ARG A 20 -12.99 10.51 9.40
C ARG A 20 -11.85 11.52 9.60
N LYS A 21 -11.38 11.70 10.84
CA LYS A 21 -10.25 12.60 11.14
C LYS A 21 -8.96 12.13 10.47
N GLN A 22 -8.69 10.83 10.47
CA GLN A 22 -7.50 10.26 9.84
C GLN A 22 -7.57 10.37 8.32
N SER A 23 -8.74 10.09 7.71
CA SER A 23 -8.94 10.25 6.26
C SER A 23 -8.72 11.70 5.80
N ILE A 24 -9.04 12.68 6.63
CA ILE A 24 -8.85 14.11 6.31
C ILE A 24 -7.40 14.56 6.51
N LEU A 25 -6.78 14.17 7.63
CA LEU A 25 -5.47 14.71 8.04
C LEU A 25 -4.28 13.95 7.44
N ASN A 26 -4.43 12.65 7.20
CA ASN A 26 -3.36 11.79 6.67
C ASN A 26 -3.97 10.63 5.87
N PRO A 27 -4.56 10.91 4.69
CA PRO A 27 -5.07 9.85 3.83
C PRO A 27 -3.92 8.96 3.37
N LEU A 28 -4.03 7.66 3.67
CA LEU A 28 -3.11 6.63 3.22
C LEU A 28 -3.90 5.55 2.51
N TRP A 29 -3.30 4.92 1.50
CA TRP A 29 -3.87 3.76 0.82
C TRP A 29 -3.53 2.45 1.54
N GLY A 30 -2.37 2.43 2.20
CA GLY A 30 -1.88 1.31 2.98
C GLY A 30 -0.57 1.66 3.69
N ARG A 31 -0.04 0.69 4.44
CA ARG A 31 1.28 0.73 5.05
C ARG A 31 1.77 -0.64 5.48
N LEU A 32 3.08 -0.85 5.45
CA LEU A 32 3.76 -1.94 6.12
C LEU A 32 4.04 -1.62 7.59
N ILE A 33 3.84 -2.62 8.44
CA ILE A 33 4.30 -2.63 9.83
C ILE A 33 5.28 -3.79 9.97
N TYR A 34 6.55 -3.51 10.27
CA TYR A 34 7.61 -4.54 10.38
C TYR A 34 7.41 -5.49 11.56
N TRP A 35 6.78 -5.02 12.63
CA TRP A 35 6.35 -5.86 13.75
C TRP A 35 5.14 -5.23 14.44
N GLY A 36 4.11 -6.02 14.67
CA GLY A 36 2.94 -5.59 15.42
C GLY A 36 2.22 -6.76 16.07
N GLU A 37 1.32 -6.42 16.99
CA GLU A 37 0.40 -7.35 17.62
C GLU A 37 -1.03 -6.85 17.43
N ILE A 38 -1.91 -7.75 16.97
CA ILE A 38 -3.35 -7.51 16.96
C ILE A 38 -3.95 -8.30 18.11
N SER A 39 -4.65 -7.60 18.99
CA SER A 39 -5.30 -8.16 20.17
C SER A 39 -6.77 -7.80 20.21
N THR A 40 -7.61 -8.70 20.75
CA THR A 40 -9.03 -8.41 20.99
C THR A 40 -9.20 -7.41 22.13
N ALA A 41 -10.43 -6.92 22.34
CA ALA A 41 -10.77 -6.07 23.48
C ALA A 41 -10.42 -6.72 24.85
N GLN A 42 -10.46 -8.05 24.92
CA GLN A 42 -10.07 -8.84 26.10
C GLN A 42 -8.56 -9.13 26.16
N ARG A 43 -7.74 -8.43 25.38
CA ARG A 43 -6.27 -8.57 25.31
C ARG A 43 -5.80 -9.97 24.91
N ARG A 44 -6.59 -10.68 24.11
CA ARG A 44 -6.15 -11.93 23.49
C ARG A 44 -5.49 -11.62 22.16
N THR A 45 -4.22 -11.95 22.03
CA THR A 45 -3.47 -11.86 20.78
C THR A 45 -4.06 -12.79 19.72
N ILE A 46 -4.40 -12.24 18.55
CA ILE A 46 -4.93 -12.98 17.40
C ILE A 46 -3.95 -13.03 16.21
N ALA A 47 -3.02 -12.08 16.16
CA ALA A 47 -1.94 -12.08 15.18
C ALA A 47 -0.71 -11.34 15.74
N THR A 48 0.48 -11.85 15.41
CA THR A 48 1.77 -11.18 15.64
C THR A 48 2.61 -11.31 14.39
N GLY A 49 3.51 -10.37 14.17
CA GLY A 49 4.38 -10.40 13.00
C GLY A 49 4.40 -9.11 12.20
N PRO A 50 5.17 -9.12 11.09
CA PRO A 50 5.03 -8.12 10.05
C PRO A 50 3.64 -8.23 9.41
N MET A 51 3.03 -7.08 9.12
CA MET A 51 1.69 -7.01 8.57
C MET A 51 1.55 -5.83 7.61
N ILE A 52 0.71 -6.01 6.60
CA ILE A 52 0.30 -4.94 5.70
C ILE A 52 -1.09 -4.48 6.12
N ILE A 53 -1.26 -3.17 6.27
CA ILE A 53 -2.56 -2.55 6.49
C ILE A 53 -3.00 -1.93 5.18
N LEU A 54 -4.20 -2.26 4.71
CA LEU A 54 -4.85 -1.58 3.60
C LEU A 54 -6.01 -0.76 4.15
N GLU A 55 -6.04 0.53 3.85
CA GLU A 55 -7.06 1.45 4.37
C GLU A 55 -8.26 1.45 3.44
N ALA A 56 -9.46 1.27 3.99
CA ALA A 56 -10.69 1.46 3.23
C ALA A 56 -10.79 2.90 2.75
N VAL A 57 -11.32 3.07 1.54
CA VAL A 57 -11.60 4.38 0.95
C VAL A 57 -13.07 4.49 0.60
N ASP A 58 -13.63 5.69 0.78
CA ASP A 58 -15.00 5.96 0.37
C ASP A 58 -15.04 6.07 -1.16
N GLU A 59 -16.03 5.42 -1.78
CA GLU A 59 -16.16 5.34 -3.24
C GLU A 59 -16.45 6.68 -3.93
N ASP A 60 -16.91 7.67 -3.17
CA ASP A 60 -17.16 9.06 -3.60
C ASP A 60 -16.17 10.05 -2.95
N MET A 61 -15.05 9.56 -2.42
CA MET A 61 -14.07 10.42 -1.77
C MET A 61 -13.47 11.41 -2.77
N THR A 62 -13.45 12.68 -2.38
CA THR A 62 -12.69 13.71 -3.07
C THR A 62 -11.52 14.16 -2.18
N MET A 63 -10.29 13.90 -2.62
CA MET A 63 -9.10 14.42 -1.96
C MET A 63 -8.76 15.80 -2.52
N ARG A 64 -8.25 16.69 -1.67
CA ARG A 64 -7.76 18.00 -2.07
C ARG A 64 -6.29 18.13 -1.75
N TRP A 65 -5.48 18.34 -2.76
CA TRP A 65 -4.05 18.60 -2.62
C TRP A 65 -3.73 20.06 -2.96
N SER A 66 -2.71 20.61 -2.32
CA SER A 66 -2.21 21.96 -2.61
C SER A 66 -1.79 22.10 -4.07
N SER A 67 -1.86 23.31 -4.63
CA SER A 67 -1.25 23.62 -5.94
C SER A 67 0.27 23.73 -5.88
N ALA A 68 0.82 24.07 -4.72
CA ALA A 68 2.26 24.11 -4.49
C ALA A 68 2.75 22.71 -4.08
N LEU A 69 2.82 21.81 -5.05
CA LEU A 69 3.35 20.46 -4.85
C LEU A 69 4.88 20.49 -4.95
N ASP A 70 5.53 19.72 -4.09
CA ASP A 70 6.93 19.35 -4.28
C ASP A 70 7.07 18.31 -5.41
N PRO A 71 8.30 18.02 -5.89
CA PRO A 71 8.52 17.06 -6.97
C PRO A 71 7.97 15.64 -6.70
N ASP A 72 8.08 15.14 -5.47
CA ASP A 72 7.58 13.81 -5.10
C ASP A 72 6.04 13.79 -5.14
N SER A 73 5.43 14.86 -4.63
CA SER A 73 3.98 15.06 -4.71
C SER A 73 3.47 15.18 -6.15
N HIS A 74 4.23 15.79 -7.05
CA HIS A 74 3.91 15.80 -8.49
C HIS A 74 3.91 14.40 -9.09
N GLU A 75 4.95 13.61 -8.80
CA GLU A 75 5.06 12.24 -9.30
C GLU A 75 3.91 11.36 -8.76
N GLN A 76 3.53 11.53 -7.49
CA GLN A 76 2.38 10.82 -6.93
C GLN A 76 1.06 11.23 -7.58
N LEU A 77 0.89 12.51 -7.94
CA LEU A 77 -0.29 12.96 -8.67
C LEU A 77 -0.39 12.29 -10.05
N ASP A 78 0.74 12.15 -10.74
CA ASP A 78 0.81 11.47 -12.03
C ASP A 78 0.52 9.97 -11.90
N ARG A 79 1.01 9.32 -10.84
CA ARG A 79 0.66 7.91 -10.52
C ARG A 79 -0.84 7.76 -10.25
N LEU A 80 -1.45 8.66 -9.49
CA LEU A 80 -2.90 8.64 -9.27
C LEU A 80 -3.67 8.81 -10.58
N ARG A 81 -3.20 9.69 -11.47
CA ARG A 81 -3.81 9.82 -12.80
C ARG A 81 -3.70 8.51 -13.60
N ALA A 82 -2.53 7.85 -13.55
CA ALA A 82 -2.30 6.57 -14.22
C ALA A 82 -3.18 5.43 -13.65
N ASP A 83 -3.48 5.46 -12.34
CA ASP A 83 -4.41 4.52 -11.71
C ASP A 83 -5.88 4.75 -12.14
N GLY A 84 -6.16 5.87 -12.82
CA GLY A 84 -7.49 6.22 -13.33
C GLY A 84 -8.28 7.19 -12.45
N HIS A 85 -7.65 7.87 -11.50
CA HIS A 85 -8.32 8.93 -10.73
C HIS A 85 -8.57 10.15 -11.62
N ALA A 86 -9.77 10.73 -11.52
CA ALA A 86 -10.07 11.99 -12.17
C ALA A 86 -9.45 13.13 -11.37
N ILE A 87 -8.62 13.95 -12.02
CA ILE A 87 -7.87 15.02 -11.37
C ILE A 87 -8.18 16.35 -12.05
N ASP A 88 -8.89 17.21 -11.34
CA ASP A 88 -9.21 18.57 -11.78
C ASP A 88 -8.33 19.59 -11.05
N PHE A 89 -8.07 20.72 -11.69
CA PHE A 89 -7.37 21.86 -11.09
C PHE A 89 -8.28 23.08 -11.08
N ASP A 90 -8.57 23.62 -9.89
CA ASP A 90 -9.44 24.79 -9.73
C ASP A 90 -8.68 26.12 -9.61
N GLY A 91 -7.40 26.14 -9.97
CA GLY A 91 -6.52 27.30 -9.83
C GLY A 91 -5.86 27.42 -8.45
N ARG A 92 -6.35 26.71 -7.43
CA ARG A 92 -5.81 26.75 -6.06
C ARG A 92 -5.40 25.38 -5.53
N SER A 93 -6.12 24.34 -5.93
CA SER A 93 -5.93 22.98 -5.46
C SER A 93 -6.16 21.97 -6.57
N HIS A 94 -5.51 20.81 -6.43
CA HIS A 94 -5.85 19.62 -7.19
C HIS A 94 -6.98 18.89 -6.49
N ARG A 95 -8.05 18.61 -7.22
CA ARG A 95 -9.18 17.81 -6.77
C ARG A 95 -9.07 16.44 -7.38
N ILE A 96 -8.92 15.42 -6.54
CA ILE A 96 -8.75 14.03 -6.97
C ILE A 96 -10.01 13.28 -6.58
N THR A 97 -10.78 12.87 -7.57
CA THR A 97 -12.01 12.10 -7.39
C THR A 97 -11.67 10.62 -7.47
N VAL A 98 -11.97 9.91 -6.39
CA VAL A 98 -11.80 8.46 -6.29
C VAL A 98 -13.05 7.79 -6.86
N THR A 99 -12.86 6.68 -7.56
CA THR A 99 -13.93 5.76 -8.00
C THR A 99 -13.59 4.36 -7.50
N PRO A 100 -14.55 3.41 -7.44
CA PRO A 100 -14.22 2.01 -7.13
C PRO A 100 -13.12 1.43 -8.02
N ALA A 101 -13.12 1.77 -9.31
CA ALA A 101 -12.11 1.29 -10.26
C ALA A 101 -10.71 1.87 -9.97
N SER A 102 -10.61 3.18 -9.75
CA SER A 102 -9.31 3.82 -9.47
C SER A 102 -8.77 3.46 -8.09
N ALA A 103 -9.65 3.37 -7.08
CA ALA A 103 -9.29 2.86 -5.75
C ALA A 103 -8.72 1.44 -5.83
N ARG A 104 -9.39 0.57 -6.57
CA ARG A 104 -8.94 -0.81 -6.78
C ARG A 104 -7.58 -0.86 -7.45
N ASN A 105 -7.36 -0.07 -8.49
CA ASN A 105 -6.07 -0.01 -9.17
C ASN A 105 -4.97 0.46 -8.20
N THR A 106 -5.21 1.57 -7.50
CA THR A 106 -4.25 2.09 -6.51
C THR A 106 -3.96 1.09 -5.40
N GLN A 107 -4.96 0.40 -4.85
CA GLN A 107 -4.75 -0.52 -3.74
C GLN A 107 -4.11 -1.84 -4.18
N LEU A 108 -4.69 -2.50 -5.19
CA LEU A 108 -4.29 -3.86 -5.57
C LEU A 108 -3.04 -3.89 -6.45
N TYR A 109 -2.88 -2.90 -7.33
CA TYR A 109 -1.84 -2.93 -8.37
C TYR A 109 -0.64 -2.07 -8.05
N ARG A 110 -0.78 -1.13 -7.11
CA ARG A 110 0.31 -0.23 -6.72
C ARG A 110 0.65 -0.33 -5.24
N THR A 111 -0.31 -0.06 -4.35
CA THR A 111 -0.07 0.00 -2.89
C THR A 111 0.35 -1.34 -2.33
N LEU A 112 -0.42 -2.41 -2.55
CA LEU A 112 -0.07 -3.72 -2.00
C LEU A 112 1.31 -4.21 -2.52
N PRO A 113 1.63 -4.16 -3.83
CA PRO A 113 2.98 -4.47 -4.31
C PRO A 113 4.05 -3.55 -3.73
N HIS A 114 3.76 -2.26 -3.52
CA HIS A 114 4.70 -1.31 -2.92
C HIS A 114 5.03 -1.66 -1.47
N GLU A 115 4.03 -1.97 -0.65
CA GLU A 115 4.26 -2.42 0.73
C GLU A 115 5.01 -3.76 0.79
N ILE A 116 4.73 -4.68 -0.15
CA ILE A 116 5.54 -5.89 -0.31
C ILE A 116 6.97 -5.54 -0.72
N GLY A 117 7.18 -4.54 -1.57
CA GLY A 117 8.50 -4.07 -1.96
C GLY A 117 9.32 -3.56 -0.77
N HIS A 118 8.70 -2.81 0.16
CA HIS A 118 9.35 -2.43 1.42
C HIS A 118 9.74 -3.64 2.27
N TRP A 119 8.86 -4.64 2.36
CA TRP A 119 9.16 -5.85 3.10
C TRP A 119 10.26 -6.67 2.45
N PHE A 120 10.25 -6.79 1.12
CA PHE A 120 11.28 -7.47 0.37
C PHE A 120 12.67 -6.82 0.57
N ASP A 121 12.73 -5.48 0.55
CA ASP A 121 13.95 -4.73 0.86
C ASP A 121 14.47 -5.03 2.28
N TRP A 122 13.54 -5.14 3.24
CA TRP A 122 13.83 -5.50 4.63
C TRP A 122 14.26 -6.96 4.80
N LEU A 123 13.64 -7.90 4.07
CA LEU A 123 14.05 -9.30 4.05
C LEU A 123 15.50 -9.44 3.62
N GLU A 124 15.89 -8.76 2.53
CA GLU A 124 17.24 -8.83 1.99
C GLU A 124 18.29 -8.19 2.92
N LYS A 125 17.93 -7.09 3.57
CA LYS A 125 18.89 -6.24 4.30
C LYS A 125 18.89 -6.43 5.81
N VAL A 126 17.84 -7.03 6.37
CA VAL A 126 17.67 -7.20 7.82
C VAL A 126 17.37 -8.65 8.19
N GLU A 127 16.23 -9.22 7.78
CA GLU A 127 15.83 -10.57 8.23
C GLU A 127 16.80 -11.65 7.75
N GLY A 128 17.18 -11.64 6.47
CA GLY A 128 18.10 -12.61 5.88
C GLY A 128 19.49 -12.58 6.52
N PRO A 129 20.15 -11.41 6.61
CA PRO A 129 21.41 -11.25 7.36
C PRO A 129 21.27 -11.63 8.84
N GLY A 130 20.19 -11.22 9.51
CA GLY A 130 19.92 -11.56 10.91
C GLY A 130 19.80 -13.07 11.13
N ALA A 131 19.12 -13.78 10.22
CA ALA A 131 19.01 -15.23 10.25
C ALA A 131 20.36 -15.96 10.04
N ARG A 132 21.37 -15.28 9.46
CA ARG A 132 22.75 -15.78 9.33
C ARG A 132 23.63 -15.43 10.52
N GLY A 133 23.08 -14.81 11.56
CA GLY A 133 23.77 -14.48 12.80
C GLY A 133 24.38 -13.08 12.85
N GLU A 134 24.12 -12.21 11.87
CA GLU A 134 24.50 -10.81 11.98
C GLU A 134 23.66 -10.07 13.04
N PRO A 135 24.21 -9.10 13.79
CA PRO A 135 23.47 -8.42 14.85
C PRO A 135 22.25 -7.65 14.32
N PHE A 136 21.06 -8.09 14.70
CA PHE A 136 19.79 -7.57 14.18
C PHE A 136 19.64 -6.05 14.35
N ASP A 137 19.92 -5.53 15.54
CA ASP A 137 19.80 -4.10 15.84
C ASP A 137 20.69 -3.24 14.92
N ALA A 138 21.92 -3.69 14.66
CA ALA A 138 22.85 -2.99 13.77
C ALA A 138 22.38 -3.02 12.30
N LEU A 139 21.72 -4.10 11.87
CA LEU A 139 21.14 -4.20 10.54
C LEU A 139 19.94 -3.27 10.38
N MET A 140 19.07 -3.24 11.38
CA MET A 140 17.91 -2.34 11.43
C MET A 140 18.35 -0.87 11.41
N ASP A 141 19.33 -0.50 12.25
CA ASP A 141 19.88 0.86 12.27
C ASP A 141 20.46 1.25 10.91
N ARG A 142 21.22 0.35 10.28
CA ARG A 142 21.77 0.57 8.93
C ARG A 142 20.67 0.73 7.89
N TYR A 143 19.62 -0.08 7.96
CA TYR A 143 18.48 0.00 7.06
C TYR A 143 17.76 1.34 7.18
N PHE A 144 17.46 1.79 8.40
CA PHE A 144 16.77 3.07 8.63
C PHE A 144 17.67 4.31 8.47
N ALA A 145 18.99 4.15 8.56
CA ALA A 145 19.94 5.20 8.21
C ALA A 145 19.95 5.54 6.70
N ARG A 146 19.42 4.66 5.84
CA ARG A 146 19.28 4.94 4.41
C ARG A 146 18.27 6.08 4.19
N PRO A 147 18.53 7.00 3.25
CA PRO A 147 17.59 8.06 2.92
C PRO A 147 16.20 7.53 2.64
N LYS A 148 15.16 8.19 3.18
CA LYS A 148 13.77 7.77 2.94
C LYS A 148 13.48 7.68 1.44
N ALA A 149 13.88 8.67 0.66
CA ALA A 149 13.69 8.70 -0.80
C ALA A 149 14.26 7.46 -1.50
N GLU A 150 15.40 6.92 -1.03
CA GLU A 150 15.99 5.71 -1.60
C GLU A 150 15.11 4.47 -1.34
N ARG A 151 14.58 4.34 -0.10
CA ARG A 151 13.71 3.23 0.30
C ARG A 151 12.36 3.28 -0.41
N GLU A 152 11.77 4.48 -0.54
CA GLU A 152 10.53 4.70 -1.30
C GLU A 152 10.72 4.39 -2.78
N ALA A 153 11.83 4.85 -3.38
CA ALA A 153 12.14 4.58 -4.78
C ALA A 153 12.34 3.08 -5.07
N PHE A 154 12.91 2.32 -4.11
CA PHE A 154 12.98 0.87 -4.23
C PHE A 154 11.59 0.23 -4.29
N ALA A 155 10.72 0.57 -3.34
CA ALA A 155 9.37 0.01 -3.26
C ALA A 155 8.51 0.39 -4.47
N HIS A 156 8.65 1.61 -5.00
CA HIS A 156 8.01 2.02 -6.25
C HIS A 156 8.49 1.20 -7.45
N ARG A 157 9.81 1.06 -7.65
CA ARG A 157 10.34 0.24 -8.76
C ARG A 157 9.87 -1.20 -8.68
N TYR A 158 9.90 -1.80 -7.49
CA TYR A 158 9.41 -3.15 -7.27
C TYR A 158 7.93 -3.27 -7.66
N ALA A 159 7.08 -2.34 -7.22
CA ALA A 159 5.66 -2.33 -7.58
C ALA A 159 5.43 -2.21 -9.09
N ASP A 160 6.16 -1.32 -9.76
CA ASP A 160 6.07 -1.12 -11.20
C ASP A 160 6.49 -2.36 -11.99
N ASP A 161 7.55 -3.05 -11.55
CA ASP A 161 8.04 -4.26 -12.20
C ASP A 161 7.10 -5.45 -12.00
N ILE A 162 6.53 -5.59 -10.80
CA ILE A 162 5.45 -6.55 -10.52
C ILE A 162 4.24 -6.26 -11.41
N TYR A 163 3.81 -5.00 -11.50
CA TYR A 163 2.69 -4.60 -12.34
C TYR A 163 2.92 -5.00 -13.80
N LYS A 164 4.06 -4.58 -14.39
CA LYS A 164 4.42 -4.90 -15.78
C LYS A 164 4.45 -6.42 -16.02
N SER A 165 5.04 -7.16 -15.09
CA SER A 165 5.16 -8.62 -15.17
C SER A 165 3.80 -9.32 -15.11
N LEU A 166 2.91 -8.90 -14.21
CA LEU A 166 1.57 -9.46 -14.08
C LEU A 166 0.69 -9.10 -15.28
N PHE A 167 0.79 -7.86 -15.77
CA PHE A 167 0.06 -7.38 -16.93
C PHE A 167 0.49 -8.13 -18.20
N ALA A 168 1.80 -8.29 -18.44
CA ALA A 168 2.32 -9.02 -19.59
C ALA A 168 1.97 -10.52 -19.60
N ARG A 169 1.49 -11.07 -18.47
CA ARG A 169 1.05 -12.46 -18.32
C ARG A 169 -0.47 -12.58 -18.24
N ASP A 170 -1.21 -11.53 -18.57
CA ASP A 170 -2.67 -11.46 -18.49
C ASP A 170 -3.22 -11.86 -17.11
N SER A 171 -2.42 -11.70 -16.05
CA SER A 171 -2.82 -12.02 -14.67
C SER A 171 -3.60 -10.88 -14.01
N ILE A 172 -3.46 -9.66 -14.55
CA ILE A 172 -4.23 -8.48 -14.17
C ILE A 172 -4.71 -7.77 -15.45
N PRO A 173 -5.88 -7.09 -15.44
CA PRO A 173 -6.72 -6.87 -14.27
C PRO A 173 -7.46 -8.14 -13.82
N PHE A 174 -7.56 -8.37 -12.51
CA PHE A 174 -8.41 -9.45 -11.98
C PHE A 174 -9.86 -9.18 -12.38
N GLU A 175 -10.65 -10.23 -12.55
CA GLU A 175 -12.09 -10.07 -12.73
C GLU A 175 -12.70 -9.39 -11.48
N GLN A 176 -13.72 -8.56 -11.69
CA GLN A 176 -14.48 -8.00 -10.58
C GLN A 176 -15.42 -9.08 -10.04
N GLY A 177 -15.12 -9.59 -8.84
CA GLY A 177 -16.03 -10.48 -8.12
C GLY A 177 -17.19 -9.67 -7.52
N PHE A 178 -18.43 -10.04 -7.89
CA PHE A 178 -19.73 -9.56 -7.42
C PHE A 178 -20.27 -8.25 -8.02
N ASN A 179 -21.00 -8.40 -9.11
CA ASN A 179 -21.95 -7.41 -9.63
C ASN A 179 -23.33 -8.03 -9.88
N ASN A 180 -23.82 -8.87 -8.95
CA ASN A 180 -25.22 -9.29 -8.93
C ASN A 180 -25.97 -8.56 -7.80
N PRO A 181 -26.83 -7.57 -8.13
CA PRO A 181 -27.68 -6.89 -7.15
C PRO A 181 -28.62 -7.84 -6.38
N THR A 182 -28.84 -9.05 -6.88
CA THR A 182 -29.80 -10.03 -6.36
C THR A 182 -29.41 -10.66 -5.02
N GLU A 183 -28.17 -10.54 -4.55
CA GLU A 183 -27.72 -11.15 -3.29
C GLU A 183 -27.72 -10.17 -2.09
N ARG A 184 -27.99 -8.88 -2.31
CA ARG A 184 -28.03 -7.87 -1.22
C ARG A 184 -29.28 -7.93 -0.35
N SER A 185 -30.27 -8.76 -0.67
CA SER A 185 -31.53 -8.88 0.09
C SER A 185 -31.62 -10.08 1.02
N ALA A 186 -30.52 -10.80 1.27
CA ALA A 186 -30.53 -12.02 2.10
C ALA A 186 -29.63 -11.95 3.35
N LEU A 187 -29.34 -10.75 3.86
CA LEU A 187 -28.70 -10.55 5.17
C LEU A 187 -29.52 -9.59 6.04
#